data_AF-A0A1Y3A5C6-F1
#
_entry.id   AF-A0A1Y3A5C6-F1
#
_cell.length_a   1.000
_cell.length_b   1.000
_cell.length_c   1.000
_cell.angle_alpha   90.00
_cell.angle_beta   90.00
_cell.angle_gamma   90.00
#
_symmetry.space_group_name_H-M   'P 1'
#
loop_
_entity.id
_entity.type
_entity.pdbx_description
1 polymer ?
#
loop_
_entity_poly.entity_id
_entity_poly.type
_entity_poly.pdbx_seq_one_letter_code
_entity_poly.pdbx_strand_id
1 'polypeptide(L)'
;MSSGGSSYGDIHRYEPARESTAAAIAIVLLTVIEVVFVALFTYGLMSAWASTEAGNMYVGALLAFIFIDLAFILLLYRKEFLPDVMIVKKRRRKWEDLYVREEDKEGKGIDTGGLAETLKRAVYPYYKK
;
A
#
# COMPACT_ATOMS: atom_id res chain seq x y z
N MET A 1 13.45 21.12 26.61
CA MET A 1 13.27 21.00 25.15
C MET A 1 11.87 20.45 24.92
N SER A 2 10.99 21.26 24.35
CA SER A 2 9.55 21.02 24.34
C SER A 2 9.17 19.88 23.39
N SER A 3 8.59 18.83 23.97
CA SER A 3 7.74 17.84 23.32
C SER A 3 6.53 18.53 22.67
N GLY A 4 6.70 19.02 21.43
CA GLY A 4 5.62 19.56 20.60
C GLY A 4 4.89 18.41 19.91
N GLY A 5 3.57 18.37 20.01
CA GLY A 5 2.75 17.28 19.50
C GLY A 5 2.90 17.09 17.99
N SER A 6 3.25 15.87 17.57
CA SER A 6 3.28 15.52 16.15
C SER A 6 1.86 15.55 15.59
N SER A 7 1.63 16.45 14.63
CA SER A 7 0.39 16.47 13.86
C SER A 7 0.27 15.21 12.99
N TYR A 8 -0.94 14.90 12.53
CA TYR A 8 -1.12 13.81 11.56
C TYR A 8 -0.37 14.14 10.26
N GLY A 9 0.43 13.19 9.76
CA GLY A 9 1.24 13.38 8.56
C GLY A 9 2.61 14.03 8.80
N ASP A 10 2.98 14.30 10.05
CA ASP A 10 4.29 14.84 10.39
C ASP A 10 5.40 13.78 10.25
N ILE A 11 6.60 14.21 9.87
CA ILE A 11 7.73 13.31 9.59
C ILE A 11 8.56 13.14 10.86
N HIS A 12 8.54 11.93 11.41
CA HIS A 12 9.19 11.59 12.67
C HIS A 12 10.70 11.44 12.52
N ARG A 13 11.15 10.92 11.38
CA ARG A 13 12.57 10.73 11.08
C ARG A 13 12.79 10.70 9.58
N TYR A 14 13.80 11.44 9.13
CA TYR A 14 14.39 11.32 7.81
C TYR A 14 15.67 10.50 7.92
N GLU A 15 15.77 9.42 7.16
CA GLU A 15 17.06 8.77 6.93
C GLU A 15 17.57 9.21 5.55
N PRO A 16 18.72 9.92 5.49
CA PRO A 16 19.28 10.38 4.23
C PRO A 16 19.64 9.18 3.35
N ALA A 17 19.57 9.38 2.03
CA ALA A 17 19.95 8.36 1.05
C ALA A 17 21.44 7.99 1.21
N ARG A 18 21.78 6.73 0.89
CA ARG A 18 23.16 6.24 0.99
C ARG A 18 24.06 6.76 -0.12
N GLU A 19 23.47 7.17 -1.25
CA GLU A 19 24.17 7.77 -2.40
C GLU A 19 25.37 6.94 -2.89
N SER A 20 25.15 5.64 -3.04
CA SER A 20 26.22 4.71 -3.44
C SER A 20 26.66 4.92 -4.90
N THR A 21 27.92 5.30 -5.10
CA THR A 21 28.54 5.39 -6.45
C THR A 21 28.53 4.06 -7.18
N ALA A 22 28.70 2.94 -6.45
CA ALA A 22 28.63 1.61 -7.04
C ALA A 22 27.24 1.31 -7.63
N ALA A 23 26.18 1.76 -6.94
CA ALA A 23 24.82 1.61 -7.43
C ALA A 23 24.55 2.50 -8.65
N ALA A 24 25.09 3.72 -8.69
CA ALA A 24 25.01 4.58 -9.86
C ALA A 24 25.65 3.91 -11.10
N ILE A 25 26.86 3.36 -10.95
CA ILE A 25 27.56 2.64 -12.03
C ILE A 25 26.76 1.42 -12.46
N ALA A 26 26.23 0.64 -11.52
CA ALA A 26 25.39 -0.52 -11.83
C ALA A 26 24.16 -0.14 -12.64
N ILE A 27 23.44 0.94 -12.25
CA ILE A 27 22.30 1.44 -13.00
C ILE A 27 22.71 1.83 -14.43
N VAL A 28 23.82 2.54 -14.60
CA VAL A 28 24.31 2.91 -15.93
C VAL A 28 24.60 1.66 -16.78
N LEU A 29 25.27 0.65 -16.21
CA LEU A 29 25.56 -0.58 -16.94
C LEU A 29 24.28 -1.34 -17.32
N LEU A 30 23.34 -1.47 -16.39
CA LEU A 30 22.03 -2.10 -16.66
C LEU A 30 21.27 -1.32 -17.74
N THR A 31 21.27 0.02 -17.72
CA THR A 31 20.61 0.80 -18.79
C THR A 31 21.22 0.58 -20.17
N VAL A 32 22.53 0.34 -20.27
CA VAL A 32 23.16 -0.02 -21.56
C VAL A 32 22.67 -1.39 -22.02
N ILE A 33 22.59 -2.36 -21.11
CA ILE A 33 22.06 -3.71 -21.39
C ILE A 33 20.59 -3.62 -21.81
N GLU A 34 19.77 -2.83 -21.11
CA GLU A 34 18.36 -2.59 -21.44
C GLU A 34 18.20 -2.04 -22.86
N VAL A 35 19.01 -1.03 -23.24
CA VAL A 35 18.98 -0.49 -24.61
C VAL A 35 19.31 -1.58 -25.64
N VAL A 36 20.28 -2.45 -25.36
CA VAL A 36 20.62 -3.58 -26.24
C VAL A 36 19.47 -4.57 -26.34
N PHE A 37 18.82 -4.94 -25.22
CA PHE A 37 17.68 -5.85 -25.22
C PHE A 37 16.48 -5.26 -25.95
N VAL A 38 16.14 -3.99 -25.72
CA VAL A 38 15.05 -3.31 -26.43
C VAL A 38 15.34 -3.24 -27.93
N ALA A 39 16.57 -2.89 -28.33
CA ALA A 39 16.96 -2.86 -29.73
C ALA A 39 16.86 -4.25 -30.38
N LEU A 40 17.34 -5.29 -29.70
CA LEU A 40 17.26 -6.68 -30.17
C LEU A 40 15.81 -7.16 -30.26
N PHE A 41 14.97 -6.81 -29.29
CA PHE A 41 13.53 -7.09 -29.29
C PHE A 41 12.85 -6.46 -30.50
N THR A 42 13.05 -5.16 -30.71
CA THR A 42 12.48 -4.43 -31.83
C THR A 42 12.98 -5.00 -33.17
N TYR A 43 14.27 -5.30 -33.28
CA TYR A 43 14.83 -5.95 -34.46
C TYR A 43 14.24 -7.34 -34.71
N GLY A 44 14.08 -8.15 -33.66
CA GLY A 44 13.47 -9.48 -33.76
C GLY A 44 12.02 -9.42 -34.24
N LEU A 45 11.24 -8.43 -33.77
CA LEU A 45 9.88 -8.20 -34.27
C LEU A 45 9.86 -7.76 -35.74
N MET A 46 10.71 -6.81 -36.13
CA MET A 46 10.82 -6.36 -37.53
C MET A 46 11.26 -7.49 -38.48
N SER A 47 12.12 -8.38 -37.98
CA SER A 47 12.63 -9.55 -38.73
C SER A 47 11.68 -10.75 -38.67
N ALA A 48 10.46 -10.59 -38.16
CA ALA A 48 9.45 -11.63 -38.03
C ALA A 48 9.91 -12.87 -37.22
N TRP A 49 10.77 -12.71 -36.22
CA TRP A 49 11.21 -13.82 -35.37
C TRP A 49 10.04 -14.47 -34.62
N ALA A 50 9.01 -13.69 -34.29
CA ALA A 50 7.79 -14.18 -33.64
C ALA A 50 6.83 -14.97 -34.57
N SER A 51 7.20 -15.23 -35.83
CA SER A 51 6.35 -15.95 -36.79
C SER A 51 6.29 -17.46 -36.57
N THR A 52 7.23 -18.02 -35.81
CA THR A 52 7.26 -19.45 -35.46
C THR A 52 6.96 -19.63 -33.98
N GLU A 53 6.46 -20.80 -33.57
CA GLU A 53 6.15 -21.09 -32.16
C GLU A 53 7.38 -20.89 -31.25
N ALA A 54 8.52 -21.47 -31.64
CA ALA A 54 9.78 -21.33 -30.89
C ALA A 54 10.28 -19.88 -30.87
N GLY A 55 10.17 -19.16 -31.99
CA GLY A 55 10.60 -17.76 -32.07
C GLY A 55 9.69 -16.82 -31.27
N ASN A 56 8.39 -17.09 -31.20
CA ASN A 56 7.45 -16.36 -30.34
C ASN A 56 7.78 -16.55 -28.85
N MET A 57 8.11 -17.78 -28.43
CA MET A 57 8.58 -18.03 -27.07
C MET A 57 9.88 -17.30 -26.77
N TYR A 58 10.83 -17.28 -27.72
CA TYR A 58 12.10 -16.57 -27.57
C TYR A 58 11.91 -15.06 -27.42
N VAL A 59 11.12 -14.43 -28.30
CA VAL A 59 10.81 -13.00 -28.24
C VAL A 59 10.04 -12.66 -26.95
N GLY A 60 9.12 -13.53 -26.51
CA GLY A 60 8.43 -13.39 -25.22
C GLY A 60 9.36 -13.49 -24.02
N ALA A 61 10.33 -14.41 -24.02
CA ALA A 61 11.35 -14.50 -22.99
C ALA A 61 12.26 -13.26 -22.97
N LEU A 62 12.61 -12.75 -24.14
CA LEU A 62 13.38 -11.52 -24.29
C LEU A 62 12.62 -10.32 -23.71
N LEU A 63 11.30 -10.22 -23.97
CA LEU A 63 10.43 -9.22 -23.34
C LEU A 63 10.42 -9.34 -21.81
N ALA A 64 10.37 -10.56 -21.28
CA ALA A 64 10.43 -10.77 -19.83
C ALA A 64 11.77 -10.29 -19.25
N PHE A 65 12.90 -10.53 -19.93
CA PHE A 65 14.21 -10.05 -19.49
C PHE A 65 14.31 -8.53 -19.46
N ILE A 66 13.73 -7.82 -20.43
CA ILE A 66 13.62 -6.35 -20.44
C ILE A 66 12.92 -5.88 -19.14
N PHE A 67 11.75 -6.44 -18.82
CA PHE A 67 11.04 -6.04 -17.61
C PHE A 67 11.78 -6.39 -16.31
N ILE A 68 12.48 -7.53 -16.28
CA ILE A 68 13.30 -7.92 -15.13
C ILE A 68 14.45 -6.93 -14.96
N ASP A 69 15.16 -6.57 -16.03
CA ASP A 69 16.27 -5.62 -15.99
C ASP A 69 15.80 -4.23 -15.51
N LEU A 70 14.70 -3.74 -16.08
CA LEU A 70 14.05 -2.51 -15.65
C LEU A 70 13.66 -2.56 -14.16
N ALA A 71 13.13 -3.69 -13.67
CA ALA A 71 12.81 -3.86 -12.26
C ALA A 71 14.07 -3.78 -11.38
N PHE A 72 15.20 -4.34 -11.81
CA PHE A 72 16.47 -4.22 -11.09
C PHE A 72 16.99 -2.77 -11.04
N ILE A 73 16.88 -2.03 -12.14
CA ILE A 73 17.22 -0.60 -12.19
C ILE A 73 16.39 0.17 -11.16
N LEU A 74 15.06 -0.02 -11.17
CA LEU A 74 14.14 0.65 -10.26
C LEU A 74 14.37 0.25 -8.80
N LEU A 75 14.69 -1.02 -8.54
CA LEU A 75 14.98 -1.53 -7.20
C LEU A 75 16.26 -0.90 -6.66
N LEU A 76 17.34 -0.87 -7.46
CA LEU A 76 18.59 -0.21 -7.08
C LEU A 76 18.38 1.28 -6.83
N TYR A 77 17.63 1.96 -7.70
CA TYR A 77 17.28 3.36 -7.51
C TYR A 77 16.53 3.58 -6.20
N ARG A 78 15.51 2.76 -5.93
CA ARG A 78 14.72 2.82 -4.69
C ARG A 78 15.54 2.55 -3.45
N LYS A 79 16.46 1.59 -3.51
CA LYS A 79 17.23 1.18 -2.33
C LYS A 79 18.31 2.20 -1.97
N GLU A 80 18.92 2.85 -2.97
CA GLU A 80 20.15 3.62 -2.75
C GLU A 80 19.97 5.14 -2.84
N PHE A 81 18.98 5.63 -3.61
CA PHE A 81 18.78 7.07 -3.87
C PHE A 81 17.50 7.66 -3.28
N LEU A 82 16.48 6.83 -3.00
CA LEU A 82 15.24 7.31 -2.38
C LEU A 82 15.44 7.43 -0.84
N PRO A 83 15.18 8.61 -0.25
CA PRO A 83 15.24 8.77 1.20
C PRO A 83 14.11 8.02 1.88
N ASP A 84 14.40 7.36 2.99
CA ASP A 84 13.37 6.70 3.79
C ASP A 84 12.77 7.70 4.79
N VAL A 85 11.44 7.78 4.83
CA VAL A 85 10.70 8.75 5.64
C VAL A 85 9.70 8.02 6.53
N MET A 86 9.91 8.16 7.83
CA MET A 86 8.98 7.65 8.81
C MET A 86 7.89 8.68 9.06
N ILE A 87 6.75 8.51 8.38
CA ILE A 87 5.57 9.38 8.53
C ILE A 87 4.68 8.83 9.64
N VAL A 88 4.27 9.71 10.57
CA VAL A 88 3.32 9.34 11.61
C VAL A 88 1.94 9.14 10.99
N LYS A 89 1.48 7.89 10.92
CA LYS A 89 0.09 7.56 10.58
C LYS A 89 -0.74 7.40 11.85
N LYS A 90 -1.67 8.32 12.08
CA LYS A 90 -2.74 8.13 13.07
C LYS A 90 -3.73 7.09 12.56
N ARG A 91 -3.98 6.05 13.36
CA ARG A 91 -5.06 5.09 13.13
C ARG A 91 -6.40 5.83 13.30
N ARG A 92 -7.30 5.72 12.32
CA ARG A 92 -8.70 6.18 12.49
C ARG A 92 -9.33 5.47 13.68
N ARG A 93 -10.11 6.18 14.47
CA ARG A 93 -10.75 5.57 15.64
C ARG A 93 -11.90 4.69 15.13
N LYS A 94 -12.08 3.49 15.68
CA LYS A 94 -13.04 2.46 15.18
C LYS A 94 -14.49 2.98 14.99
N TRP A 95 -14.86 4.04 15.71
CA TRP A 95 -16.17 4.65 15.60
C TRP A 95 -16.36 5.53 14.38
N GLU A 96 -15.30 6.12 13.81
CA GLU A 96 -15.37 6.95 12.60
C GLU A 96 -15.75 6.10 11.36
N ASP A 97 -15.46 4.80 11.41
CA ASP A 97 -15.83 3.85 10.34
C ASP A 97 -17.24 3.26 10.52
N LEU A 98 -17.80 3.29 11.74
CA LEU A 98 -19.08 2.66 12.11
C LEU A 98 -20.21 3.67 12.32
N TYR A 99 -19.88 4.89 12.73
CA TYR A 99 -20.84 5.90 13.17
C TYR A 99 -20.50 7.27 12.61
N VAL A 100 -21.53 8.04 12.26
CA VAL A 100 -21.37 9.39 11.70
C VAL A 100 -20.93 10.39 12.78
N ARG A 101 -21.30 10.13 14.05
CA ARG A 101 -21.01 11.02 15.18
C ARG A 101 -20.43 10.25 16.36
N GLU A 102 -19.60 10.94 17.15
CA GLU A 102 -18.88 10.35 18.27
C GLU A 102 -19.82 9.82 19.37
N GLU A 103 -20.99 10.45 19.51
CA GLU A 103 -22.05 10.15 20.48
C GLU A 103 -22.76 8.81 20.25
N ASP A 104 -22.72 8.26 19.03
CA ASP A 104 -23.40 7.00 18.71
C ASP A 104 -22.58 5.76 19.14
N LYS A 105 -21.36 5.96 19.67
CA LYS A 105 -20.42 4.90 20.06
C LYS A 105 -20.94 3.94 21.12
N GLU A 106 -21.67 4.47 22.10
CA GLU A 106 -22.13 3.70 23.26
C GLU A 106 -23.37 2.87 22.93
N GLY A 107 -23.93 3.05 21.73
CA GLY A 107 -25.23 2.52 21.36
C GLY A 107 -26.32 3.18 22.17
N LYS A 108 -27.50 3.35 21.58
CA LYS A 108 -28.69 3.63 22.38
C LYS A 108 -29.04 2.32 23.07
N GLY A 109 -28.64 2.17 24.34
CA GLY A 109 -29.23 1.16 25.21
C GLY A 109 -30.73 1.36 25.15
N ILE A 110 -31.44 0.39 24.57
CA ILE A 110 -32.90 0.35 24.73
C ILE A 110 -33.10 0.28 26.23
N ASP A 111 -33.79 1.28 26.78
CA ASP A 111 -34.03 1.43 28.20
C ASP A 111 -34.93 0.28 28.68
N THR A 112 -34.33 -0.89 28.89
CA THR A 112 -35.01 -2.15 29.25
C THR A 112 -35.50 -2.13 30.70
N GLY A 113 -35.30 -1.03 31.43
CA GLY A 113 -35.80 -0.85 32.80
C GLY A 113 -37.33 -0.91 32.88
N GLY A 114 -38.04 -0.43 31.86
CA GLY A 114 -39.51 -0.38 31.87
C GLY A 114 -40.23 -1.58 31.24
N LEU A 115 -39.55 -2.40 30.43
CA LEU A 115 -40.19 -3.50 29.68
C LEU A 115 -40.57 -4.67 30.60
N ALA A 116 -39.69 -5.04 31.53
CA ALA A 116 -39.96 -6.14 32.46
C ALA A 116 -41.10 -5.78 33.43
N GLU A 117 -41.19 -4.51 33.83
CA GLU A 117 -42.25 -4.00 34.70
C GLU A 117 -43.59 -3.90 33.97
N THR A 118 -43.57 -3.43 32.72
CA THR A 118 -44.75 -3.40 31.85
C THR A 118 -45.26 -4.81 31.55
N LEU A 119 -44.36 -5.78 31.31
CA LEU A 119 -44.72 -7.18 31.08
C LEU A 119 -45.31 -7.83 32.34
N LYS A 120 -44.71 -7.61 33.52
CA LYS A 120 -45.23 -8.11 34.79
C LYS A 120 -46.62 -7.54 35.09
N ARG A 121 -46.85 -6.26 34.80
CA ARG A 121 -48.15 -5.61 34.98
C ARG A 121 -49.21 -6.12 34.00
N ALA A 122 -48.81 -6.48 32.77
CA ALA A 122 -49.70 -7.07 31.78
C ALA A 122 -50.10 -8.51 32.13
N VAL A 123 -49.19 -9.30 32.71
CA VAL A 123 -49.44 -10.72 33.04
C VAL A 123 -50.16 -10.89 34.38
N TYR A 124 -49.95 -10.01 35.36
CA TYR A 124 -50.55 -10.14 36.69
C TYR A 124 -51.15 -8.80 37.18
N PRO A 125 -52.46 -8.58 37.00
CA PRO A 125 -53.09 -7.29 37.28
C PRO A 125 -53.33 -7.01 38.77
N TYR A 126 -53.06 -7.94 39.68
CA TYR A 126 -53.23 -7.72 41.13
C TYR A 126 -51.90 -7.39 41.82
N TYR A 127 -51.46 -6.15 41.65
CA TYR A 127 -50.57 -5.53 42.63
C TYR A 127 -51.44 -4.88 43.71
N LYS A 128 -51.32 -5.34 44.97
CA LYS A 128 -51.85 -4.61 46.12
C LYS A 128 -51.10 -3.28 46.23
N LYS A 129 -51.84 -2.19 46.39
CA LYS A 129 -51.32 -0.86 46.70
C LYS A 129 -50.53 -0.86 48.01
#